data_AF-A0A093ZAS3-F1
#
_entry.id   AF-A0A093ZAS3-F1
#
_cell.length_a   1.000
_cell.length_b   1.000
_cell.length_c   1.000
_cell.angle_alpha   90.00
_cell.angle_beta   90.00
_cell.angle_gamma   90.00
#
_symmetry.space_group_name_H-M   'P 1'
#
loop_
_entity.id
_entity.type
_entity.pdbx_description
1 polymer ?
#
loop_
_entity_poly.entity_id
_entity_poly.type
_entity_poly.pdbx_seq_one_letter_code
_entity_poly.pdbx_strand_id
1 'polypeptide(L)'
;LLGGEKPAPVTRVHKSRLPSVPEESSETSTPEHALQVHGARLLPLTERTSSVMKVSAVDDSSSDPILNTFRTFARLNALPVSGTISTVPLSSYATELLSKTSSLSPDLLLVPWPSTLPADNESDTPARRPAPFAPGAHSAFISEILSEAPCNAAILIDRSFGAPVPSADRGHHIFFPFIGGADDRVALRFVLQLAKNRHVTATVLQVIHTAAPDVKPPPAATTGTGSEAFAPRPGMGSRRSSRASAVASAEEAVRGMVERREADAAFLCALRDSLPAGLGERVVFLEGEGGQALVDTAKGEVGGAGDLVVVGRGIGGVGEVGRVLGGLAGDMMEAAVGGSLVVVKAGGRGLEM
;
A
#
# COMPACT_ATOMS: atom_id res chain seq x y z
N LEU A 1 36.53 -20.12 -53.06
CA LEU A 1 36.66 -20.97 -51.85
C LEU A 1 35.44 -20.72 -50.97
N LEU A 2 34.35 -21.46 -51.22
CA LEU A 2 33.09 -21.39 -50.47
C LEU A 2 32.60 -22.83 -50.29
N GLY A 3 32.61 -23.31 -49.06
CA GLY A 3 32.07 -24.61 -48.66
C GLY A 3 31.55 -24.49 -47.25
N GLY A 4 30.24 -24.24 -47.13
CA GLY A 4 29.52 -24.19 -45.86
C GLY A 4 29.15 -25.59 -45.40
N GLU A 5 29.51 -25.93 -44.16
CA GLU A 5 29.08 -27.16 -43.49
C GLU A 5 27.78 -26.90 -42.72
N LYS A 6 26.83 -27.81 -42.89
CA LYS A 6 25.48 -27.76 -42.32
C LYS A 6 25.51 -28.44 -40.94
N PRO A 7 25.05 -27.81 -39.84
CA PRO A 7 25.05 -28.47 -38.54
C PRO A 7 23.98 -29.57 -38.45
N ALA A 8 24.35 -30.67 -37.80
CA ALA A 8 23.57 -31.89 -37.61
C ALA A 8 22.27 -31.66 -36.78
N PRO A 9 21.24 -32.51 -36.96
CA PRO A 9 19.94 -32.31 -36.31
C PRO A 9 20.01 -32.60 -34.81
N VAL A 10 19.57 -31.63 -33.99
CA VAL A 10 19.41 -31.79 -32.55
C VAL A 10 18.12 -32.59 -32.28
N THR A 11 18.26 -33.85 -31.90
CA THR A 11 17.13 -34.68 -31.44
C THR A 11 16.63 -34.21 -30.08
N ARG A 12 15.41 -33.68 -30.02
CA ARG A 12 14.72 -33.36 -28.77
C ARG A 12 14.13 -34.63 -28.17
N VAL A 13 14.65 -35.06 -27.02
CA VAL A 13 14.12 -36.20 -26.25
C VAL A 13 13.01 -35.71 -25.31
N HIS A 14 11.87 -36.39 -25.33
CA HIS A 14 10.72 -36.06 -24.49
C HIS A 14 11.00 -36.42 -23.01
N LYS A 15 10.58 -35.57 -22.06
CA LYS A 15 10.84 -35.68 -20.60
C LYS A 15 10.49 -37.04 -19.99
N SER A 16 9.62 -37.81 -20.64
CA SER A 16 9.16 -39.14 -20.22
C SER A 16 10.14 -40.28 -20.48
N ARG A 17 11.33 -40.03 -21.05
CA ARG A 17 12.36 -41.06 -21.33
C ARG A 17 13.65 -40.94 -20.51
N LEU A 18 13.68 -40.10 -19.47
CA LEU A 18 14.83 -40.06 -18.55
C LEU A 18 14.70 -41.23 -17.54
N PRO A 19 15.78 -42.00 -17.28
CA PRO A 19 15.75 -43.07 -16.28
C PRO A 19 15.52 -42.48 -14.88
N SER A 20 14.59 -43.08 -14.14
CA SER A 20 14.28 -42.75 -12.74
C SER A 20 15.48 -43.07 -11.86
N VAL A 21 16.15 -42.04 -11.36
CA VAL A 21 17.16 -42.16 -10.29
C VAL A 21 16.42 -42.47 -8.98
N PRO A 22 16.86 -43.44 -8.16
CA PRO A 22 16.22 -43.72 -6.88
C PRO A 22 16.34 -42.50 -5.97
N GLU A 23 15.21 -42.07 -5.39
CA GLU A 23 15.15 -41.04 -4.37
C GLU A 23 15.90 -41.53 -3.12
N GLU A 24 17.15 -41.10 -2.96
CA GLU A 24 17.69 -40.89 -1.62
C GLU A 24 16.93 -39.72 -1.02
N SER A 25 16.27 -40.00 0.10
CA SER A 25 15.54 -39.09 0.97
C SER A 25 16.43 -37.92 1.39
N SER A 26 16.55 -36.92 0.52
CA SER A 26 16.92 -35.57 0.88
C SER A 26 15.65 -34.95 1.43
N GLU A 27 15.66 -34.63 2.72
CA GLU A 27 14.65 -33.81 3.36
C GLU A 27 14.34 -32.61 2.45
N THR A 28 13.19 -32.68 1.78
CA THR A 28 12.66 -31.55 1.03
C THR A 28 12.28 -30.50 2.05
N SER A 29 13.20 -29.59 2.35
CA SER A 29 12.81 -28.26 2.77
C SER A 29 12.01 -27.67 1.61
N THR A 30 10.68 -27.79 1.65
CA THR A 30 9.82 -26.92 0.88
C THR A 30 10.32 -25.49 1.10
N PRO A 31 10.59 -24.68 0.07
CA PRO A 31 11.01 -23.31 0.30
C PRO A 31 9.88 -22.59 1.05
N GLU A 32 10.03 -22.41 2.36
CA GLU A 32 8.96 -21.96 3.29
C GLU A 32 8.42 -20.54 2.98
N HIS A 33 8.96 -19.85 1.97
CA HIS A 33 8.60 -18.49 1.61
C HIS A 33 8.57 -18.22 0.09
N ALA A 34 8.05 -19.15 -0.72
CA ALA A 34 7.76 -18.82 -2.11
C ALA A 34 6.57 -17.85 -2.18
N LEU A 35 6.79 -16.65 -2.75
CA LEU A 35 5.73 -15.66 -2.96
C LEU A 35 4.63 -16.27 -3.82
N GLN A 36 3.43 -16.44 -3.26
CA GLN A 36 2.24 -16.87 -3.99
C GLN A 36 1.33 -15.68 -4.25
N VAL A 37 0.82 -15.57 -5.48
CA VAL A 37 -0.05 -14.46 -5.86
C VAL A 37 -1.41 -14.98 -6.34
N HIS A 38 -2.47 -14.44 -5.76
CA HIS A 38 -3.85 -14.71 -6.20
C HIS A 38 -4.41 -13.45 -6.86
N GLY A 39 -4.64 -13.50 -8.16
CA GLY A 39 -5.31 -12.43 -8.91
C GLY A 39 -6.82 -12.59 -8.82
N ALA A 40 -7.52 -11.54 -8.38
CA ALA A 40 -8.97 -11.46 -8.41
C ALA A 40 -9.41 -10.35 -9.36
N ARG A 41 -10.18 -10.69 -10.40
CA ARG A 41 -10.74 -9.73 -11.35
C ARG A 41 -12.24 -9.59 -11.11
N LEU A 42 -12.69 -8.40 -10.74
CA LEU A 42 -14.12 -8.09 -10.61
C LEU A 42 -14.66 -7.49 -11.91
N LEU A 43 -15.80 -7.99 -12.37
CA LEU A 43 -16.53 -7.48 -13.52
C LEU A 43 -17.89 -6.95 -13.07
N PRO A 44 -18.32 -5.77 -13.55
CA PRO A 44 -19.57 -5.18 -13.10
C PRO A 44 -20.74 -5.97 -13.69
N LEU A 45 -21.69 -6.34 -12.84
CA LEU A 45 -22.97 -6.88 -13.27
C LEU A 45 -23.79 -5.72 -13.85
N THR A 46 -23.94 -5.67 -15.18
CA THR A 46 -24.78 -4.67 -15.86
C THR A 46 -26.15 -5.26 -16.18
N GLU A 47 -27.21 -4.45 -16.12
CA GLU A 47 -28.60 -4.93 -16.25
C GLU A 47 -28.94 -5.60 -17.61
N ARG A 48 -28.07 -5.48 -18.62
CA ARG A 48 -28.25 -6.14 -19.92
C ARG A 48 -27.86 -7.62 -19.92
N THR A 49 -27.19 -8.09 -18.87
CA THR A 49 -26.82 -9.50 -18.67
C THR A 49 -27.65 -10.09 -17.53
N SER A 50 -28.97 -10.10 -17.68
CA SER A 50 -29.84 -10.84 -16.76
C SER A 50 -29.53 -12.35 -16.86
N SER A 51 -29.55 -13.00 -15.69
CA SER A 51 -29.54 -14.45 -15.32
C SER A 51 -29.18 -15.56 -16.32
N VAL A 52 -29.44 -15.44 -17.62
CA VAL A 52 -29.14 -16.43 -18.65
C VAL A 52 -27.64 -16.53 -18.97
N MET A 53 -26.88 -15.43 -18.90
CA MET A 53 -25.41 -15.48 -19.05
C MET A 53 -24.67 -15.87 -17.77
N LYS A 54 -25.35 -15.90 -16.62
CA LYS A 54 -24.76 -16.42 -15.38
C LYS A 54 -24.52 -17.92 -15.45
N VAL A 55 -25.07 -18.63 -16.45
CA VAL A 55 -24.86 -20.07 -16.68
C VAL A 55 -23.77 -20.34 -17.73
N SER A 56 -23.48 -19.40 -18.64
CA SER A 56 -22.43 -19.55 -19.66
C SER A 56 -21.13 -18.79 -19.36
N ALA A 57 -21.14 -17.82 -18.43
CA ALA A 57 -19.94 -17.14 -17.95
C ALA A 57 -19.36 -17.78 -16.67
N VAL A 58 -19.87 -18.94 -16.26
CA VAL A 58 -19.26 -19.72 -15.18
C VAL A 58 -18.04 -20.42 -15.76
N ASP A 59 -16.88 -19.98 -15.30
CA ASP A 59 -15.63 -20.74 -15.26
C ASP A 59 -14.67 -20.74 -16.46
N ASP A 60 -14.86 -19.87 -17.45
CA ASP A 60 -13.79 -19.63 -18.46
C ASP A 60 -12.73 -18.63 -17.97
N SER A 61 -12.25 -18.83 -16.74
CA SER A 61 -11.05 -18.14 -16.24
C SER A 61 -9.83 -18.42 -17.11
N SER A 62 -9.85 -19.52 -17.88
CA SER A 62 -8.87 -19.93 -18.90
C SER A 62 -8.89 -19.04 -20.15
N SER A 63 -10.01 -18.40 -20.48
CA SER A 63 -10.14 -17.59 -21.70
C SER A 63 -9.76 -16.12 -21.49
N ASP A 64 -9.54 -15.69 -20.25
CA ASP A 64 -9.32 -14.29 -19.97
C ASP A 64 -7.90 -13.82 -20.34
N PRO A 65 -7.74 -12.83 -21.25
CA PRO A 65 -6.43 -12.41 -21.73
C PRO A 65 -5.59 -11.75 -20.63
N ILE A 66 -6.22 -11.06 -19.66
CA ILE A 66 -5.51 -10.41 -18.56
C ILE A 66 -4.95 -11.48 -17.61
N LEU A 67 -5.78 -12.42 -17.17
CA LEU A 67 -5.31 -13.52 -16.34
C LEU A 67 -4.28 -14.39 -17.07
N ASN A 68 -4.42 -14.62 -18.38
CA ASN A 68 -3.45 -15.39 -19.15
C ASN A 68 -2.10 -14.67 -19.28
N THR A 69 -2.10 -13.34 -19.46
CA THR A 69 -0.87 -12.54 -19.43
C THR A 69 -0.21 -12.66 -18.06
N PHE A 70 -0.98 -12.53 -16.98
CA PHE A 70 -0.48 -12.65 -15.62
C PHE A 70 0.08 -14.06 -15.33
N ARG A 71 -0.63 -15.11 -15.73
CA ARG A 71 -0.16 -16.51 -15.63
C ARG A 71 1.10 -16.76 -16.44
N THR A 72 1.21 -16.18 -17.63
CA THR A 72 2.40 -16.31 -18.49
C THR A 72 3.60 -15.65 -17.84
N PHE A 73 3.45 -14.41 -17.36
CA PHE A 73 4.49 -13.71 -16.61
C PHE A 73 4.91 -14.49 -15.35
N ALA A 74 3.94 -15.03 -14.60
CA ALA A 74 4.19 -15.80 -13.40
C ALA A 74 4.98 -17.08 -13.69
N ARG A 75 4.63 -17.81 -14.76
CA ARG A 75 5.37 -19.00 -15.21
C ARG A 75 6.81 -18.67 -15.60
N LEU A 76 7.04 -17.52 -16.25
CA LEU A 76 8.38 -17.07 -16.62
C LEU A 76 9.23 -16.71 -15.39
N ASN A 77 8.61 -16.21 -14.32
CA ASN A 77 9.28 -15.81 -13.09
C ASN A 77 9.21 -16.87 -11.98
N ALA A 78 8.77 -18.10 -12.28
CA ALA A 78 8.55 -19.19 -11.33
C ALA A 78 7.68 -18.81 -10.12
N LEU A 79 6.71 -17.91 -10.32
CA LEU A 79 5.75 -17.47 -9.30
C LEU A 79 4.47 -18.32 -9.39
N PRO A 80 4.04 -19.00 -8.31
CA PRO A 80 2.75 -19.65 -8.28
C PRO A 80 1.64 -18.61 -8.30
N VAL A 81 0.88 -18.60 -9.40
CA VAL A 81 -0.23 -17.67 -9.62
C VAL A 81 -1.53 -18.42 -9.83
N SER A 82 -2.58 -17.95 -9.16
CA SER A 82 -3.96 -18.34 -9.38
C SER A 82 -4.78 -17.11 -9.76
N GLY A 83 -5.83 -17.29 -10.55
CA GLY A 83 -6.63 -16.18 -11.10
C GLY A 83 -8.11 -16.51 -11.05
N THR A 84 -8.91 -15.67 -10.40
CA THR A 84 -10.38 -15.79 -10.34
C THR A 84 -11.06 -14.59 -10.97
N ILE A 85 -12.23 -14.81 -11.58
CA ILE A 85 -13.08 -13.76 -12.14
C ILE A 85 -14.42 -13.85 -11.43
N SER A 86 -14.87 -12.73 -10.84
CA SER A 86 -16.20 -12.63 -10.22
C SER A 86 -17.00 -11.52 -10.91
N THR A 87 -18.20 -11.83 -11.37
CA THR A 87 -19.15 -10.83 -11.88
C THR A 87 -20.13 -10.47 -10.79
N VAL A 88 -20.04 -9.24 -10.26
CA VAL A 88 -20.81 -8.78 -9.10
C VAL A 88 -21.30 -7.34 -9.31
N PRO A 89 -22.38 -6.89 -8.63
CA PRO A 89 -22.78 -5.48 -8.63
C PRO A 89 -21.68 -4.59 -8.06
N LEU A 90 -21.54 -3.35 -8.57
CA LEU A 90 -20.47 -2.43 -8.15
C LEU A 90 -20.50 -2.14 -6.64
N SER A 91 -21.69 -2.07 -6.05
CA SER A 91 -21.89 -1.87 -4.60
C SER A 91 -21.44 -3.05 -3.74
N SER A 92 -21.27 -4.24 -4.32
CA SER A 92 -20.88 -5.47 -3.61
C SER A 92 -19.41 -5.85 -3.85
N TYR A 93 -18.63 -5.00 -4.53
CA TYR A 93 -17.23 -5.27 -4.84
C TYR A 93 -16.39 -5.48 -3.57
N ALA A 94 -16.56 -4.59 -2.57
CA ALA A 94 -15.80 -4.67 -1.32
C ALA A 94 -16.12 -5.98 -0.59
N THR A 95 -17.41 -6.26 -0.38
CA THR A 95 -17.87 -7.48 0.29
C THR A 95 -17.37 -8.76 -0.39
N GLU A 96 -17.41 -8.83 -1.73
CA GLU A 96 -16.90 -9.98 -2.49
C GLU A 96 -15.39 -10.17 -2.29
N LEU A 97 -14.61 -9.09 -2.33
CA LEU A 97 -13.16 -9.15 -2.09
C LEU A 97 -12.83 -9.53 -0.65
N LEU A 98 -13.54 -8.98 0.33
CA LEU A 98 -13.35 -9.28 1.75
C LEU A 98 -13.70 -10.74 2.05
N SER A 99 -14.77 -11.26 1.46
CA SER A 99 -15.15 -12.67 1.55
C SER A 99 -14.07 -13.59 0.98
N LYS A 100 -13.57 -13.30 -0.24
CA LYS A 100 -12.45 -14.04 -0.83
C LYS A 100 -11.18 -13.96 0.01
N THR A 101 -10.87 -12.78 0.53
CA THR A 101 -9.69 -12.55 1.39
C THR A 101 -9.80 -13.37 2.67
N SER A 102 -11.00 -13.47 3.25
CA SER A 102 -11.26 -14.29 4.44
C SER A 102 -11.09 -15.78 4.14
N SER A 103 -11.52 -16.24 2.98
CA SER A 103 -11.38 -17.65 2.57
C SER A 103 -9.96 -18.04 2.19
N LEU A 104 -9.20 -17.14 1.55
CA LEU A 104 -7.83 -17.40 1.10
C LEU A 104 -6.80 -17.12 2.21
N SER A 105 -7.14 -16.26 3.18
CA SER A 105 -6.27 -15.81 4.26
C SER A 105 -4.89 -15.31 3.79
N PRO A 106 -4.79 -14.39 2.80
CA PRO A 106 -3.51 -13.89 2.31
C PRO A 106 -2.81 -13.03 3.37
N ASP A 107 -1.49 -12.92 3.28
CA ASP A 107 -0.70 -12.04 4.17
C ASP A 107 -0.89 -10.55 3.85
N LEU A 108 -1.21 -10.24 2.58
CA LEU A 108 -1.38 -8.89 2.07
C LEU A 108 -2.44 -8.86 0.96
N LEU A 109 -3.43 -7.98 1.10
CA LEU A 109 -4.39 -7.62 0.05
C LEU A 109 -3.90 -6.36 -0.68
N LEU A 110 -3.52 -6.49 -1.95
CA LEU A 110 -3.12 -5.35 -2.79
C LEU A 110 -4.26 -4.94 -3.72
N VAL A 111 -4.72 -3.69 -3.59
CA VAL A 111 -5.81 -3.13 -4.40
C VAL A 111 -5.26 -1.99 -5.27
N PRO A 112 -5.32 -2.10 -6.60
CA PRO A 112 -4.93 -0.99 -7.47
C PRO A 112 -5.99 0.12 -7.40
N TRP A 113 -5.54 1.34 -7.17
CA TRP A 113 -6.28 2.58 -7.33
C TRP A 113 -5.89 3.19 -8.67
N PRO A 114 -6.77 3.19 -9.69
CA PRO A 114 -6.45 3.82 -10.96
C PRO A 114 -6.28 5.34 -10.75
N SER A 115 -5.06 5.86 -10.92
CA SER A 115 -4.75 7.28 -10.72
C SER A 115 -5.21 8.18 -11.86
N THR A 116 -5.69 7.61 -12.97
CA THR A 116 -6.03 8.36 -14.18
C THR A 116 -7.36 7.88 -14.77
N LEU A 117 -8.37 8.76 -14.72
CA LEU A 117 -9.18 9.00 -15.92
C LEU A 117 -8.20 9.25 -17.07
N PRO A 118 -8.36 8.64 -18.26
CA PRO A 118 -7.49 8.96 -19.39
C PRO A 118 -7.50 10.48 -19.58
N ALA A 119 -6.32 11.10 -19.59
CA ALA A 119 -6.18 12.51 -19.90
C ALA A 119 -6.91 12.78 -21.22
N ASP A 120 -7.81 13.76 -21.22
CA ASP A 120 -8.44 14.31 -22.40
C ASP A 120 -7.35 14.95 -23.28
N ASN A 121 -6.60 14.12 -24.00
CA ASN A 121 -6.06 14.54 -25.28
C ASN A 121 -7.28 14.58 -26.21
N GLU A 122 -7.90 15.75 -26.32
CA GLU A 122 -8.90 16.09 -27.33
C GLU A 122 -8.32 15.80 -28.74
N SER A 123 -8.43 14.54 -29.13
CA SER A 123 -8.40 14.09 -30.51
C SER A 123 -9.56 13.11 -30.68
N ASP A 124 -10.74 13.72 -30.74
CA ASP A 124 -11.84 13.34 -31.62
C ASP A 124 -12.24 11.86 -31.64
N THR A 125 -12.45 11.26 -30.47
CA THR A 125 -13.24 10.02 -30.37
C THR A 125 -14.18 10.07 -29.15
N PRO A 126 -15.50 9.90 -29.32
CA PRO A 126 -16.42 9.89 -28.20
C PRO A 126 -16.12 8.66 -27.33
N ALA A 127 -15.62 8.89 -26.12
CA ALA A 127 -15.37 7.87 -25.13
C ALA A 127 -16.70 7.18 -24.73
N ARG A 128 -17.08 6.16 -25.49
CA ARG A 128 -18.19 5.25 -25.20
C ARG A 128 -17.76 4.28 -24.10
N ARG A 129 -17.65 4.76 -22.86
CA ARG A 129 -17.75 3.96 -21.64
C ARG A 129 -17.93 4.90 -20.45
N PRO A 130 -18.96 4.72 -19.59
CA PRO A 130 -18.98 5.42 -18.31
C PRO A 130 -17.70 5.01 -17.56
N ALA A 131 -16.89 5.99 -17.16
CA ALA A 131 -15.71 5.75 -16.32
C ALA A 131 -16.17 4.98 -15.07
N PRO A 132 -15.68 3.77 -14.78
CA PRO A 132 -16.26 2.93 -13.73
C PRO A 132 -16.12 3.45 -12.29
N PHE A 133 -15.60 4.66 -12.07
CA PHE A 133 -15.28 5.22 -10.76
C PHE A 133 -15.44 6.74 -10.76
N ALA A 134 -16.65 7.22 -10.46
CA ALA A 134 -16.84 8.62 -10.12
C ALA A 134 -16.12 8.92 -8.78
N PRO A 135 -15.56 10.14 -8.58
CA PRO A 135 -15.07 10.60 -7.28
C PRO A 135 -16.15 10.38 -6.22
N GLY A 136 -15.85 9.70 -5.11
CA GLY A 136 -16.81 9.37 -4.03
C GLY A 136 -17.18 7.89 -3.90
N ALA A 137 -17.47 7.18 -5.00
CA ALA A 137 -17.85 5.75 -4.91
C ALA A 137 -16.63 4.85 -4.69
N HIS A 138 -15.50 5.20 -5.32
CA HIS A 138 -14.24 4.47 -5.16
C HIS A 138 -13.58 4.74 -3.80
N SER A 139 -13.71 5.96 -3.27
CA SER A 139 -13.22 6.30 -1.92
C SER A 139 -13.99 5.55 -0.83
N ALA A 140 -15.31 5.42 -0.96
CA ALA A 140 -16.12 4.59 -0.07
C ALA A 140 -15.69 3.12 -0.12
N PHE A 141 -15.53 2.55 -1.32
CA PHE A 141 -15.04 1.18 -1.52
C PHE A 141 -13.67 0.93 -0.88
N ILE A 142 -12.71 1.83 -1.07
CA ILE A 142 -11.36 1.68 -0.51
C ILE A 142 -11.37 1.89 1.01
N SER A 143 -12.18 2.83 1.51
CA SER A 143 -12.37 3.02 2.95
C SER A 143 -12.96 1.77 3.61
N GLU A 144 -13.94 1.12 2.97
CA GLU A 144 -14.55 -0.13 3.42
C GLU A 144 -13.50 -1.25 3.46
N ILE A 145 -12.77 -1.47 2.36
CA ILE A 145 -11.70 -2.48 2.31
C ILE A 145 -10.65 -2.23 3.39
N LEU A 146 -10.14 -1.02 3.52
CA LEU A 146 -9.13 -0.71 4.52
C LEU A 146 -9.68 -0.87 5.95
N SER A 147 -10.98 -0.66 6.18
CA SER A 147 -11.58 -0.80 7.51
C SER A 147 -11.85 -2.26 7.88
N GLU A 148 -12.28 -3.08 6.92
CA GLU A 148 -12.80 -4.44 7.16
C GLU A 148 -11.86 -5.56 6.73
N ALA A 149 -10.72 -5.25 6.09
CA ALA A 149 -9.77 -6.26 5.65
C ALA A 149 -9.29 -7.15 6.83
N PRO A 150 -9.39 -8.49 6.71
CA PRO A 150 -8.94 -9.41 7.76
C PRO A 150 -7.42 -9.58 7.80
N CYS A 151 -6.69 -9.01 6.84
CA CYS A 151 -5.24 -9.06 6.70
C CYS A 151 -4.67 -7.65 6.48
N ASN A 152 -3.34 -7.55 6.32
CA ASN A 152 -2.72 -6.31 5.89
C ASN A 152 -3.29 -5.91 4.53
N ALA A 153 -3.52 -4.63 4.31
CA ALA A 153 -4.05 -4.11 3.07
C ALA A 153 -3.12 -3.03 2.50
N ALA A 154 -2.91 -3.03 1.19
CA ALA A 154 -2.11 -2.05 0.48
C ALA A 154 -2.90 -1.50 -0.71
N ILE A 155 -2.89 -0.19 -0.89
CA ILE A 155 -3.50 0.49 -2.02
C ILE A 155 -2.40 0.97 -2.95
N LEU A 156 -2.39 0.51 -4.20
CA LEU A 156 -1.40 0.90 -5.21
C LEU A 156 -1.97 1.96 -6.15
N ILE A 157 -1.46 3.17 -6.08
CA ILE A 157 -1.77 4.27 -6.98
C ILE A 157 -0.69 4.29 -8.06
N ASP A 158 -0.99 3.65 -9.19
CA ASP A 158 -0.08 3.59 -10.33
C ASP A 158 -0.07 4.91 -11.10
N ARG A 159 1.12 5.51 -11.23
CA ARG A 159 1.36 6.71 -12.04
C ARG A 159 2.35 6.47 -13.17
N SER A 160 3.21 5.45 -13.04
CA SER A 160 4.34 5.24 -13.95
C SER A 160 4.90 3.81 -13.94
N PHE A 161 4.34 2.87 -13.18
CA PHE A 161 4.88 1.52 -13.02
C PHE A 161 4.80 0.68 -14.32
N GLY A 162 3.89 1.05 -15.23
CA GLY A 162 3.69 0.40 -16.53
C GLY A 162 4.25 1.15 -17.75
N ALA A 163 4.92 2.29 -17.57
CA ALA A 163 5.46 3.05 -18.70
C ALA A 163 6.68 2.30 -19.30
N PRO A 164 6.84 2.25 -20.63
CA PRO A 164 7.99 1.59 -21.25
C PRO A 164 9.29 2.33 -20.87
N VAL A 165 10.05 1.75 -19.95
CA VAL A 165 11.34 2.28 -19.53
C VAL A 165 12.40 1.87 -20.55
N PRO A 166 13.24 2.80 -21.05
CA PRO A 166 14.39 2.43 -21.87
C PRO A 166 15.29 1.47 -21.06
N SER A 167 15.65 0.34 -21.68
CA SER A 167 16.22 -0.85 -21.02
C SER A 167 17.59 -0.67 -20.32
N ALA A 168 18.12 0.55 -20.33
CA ALA A 168 19.39 0.93 -19.73
C ALA A 168 19.28 1.19 -18.22
N ASP A 169 18.11 1.59 -17.72
CA ASP A 169 17.88 1.81 -16.30
C ASP A 169 16.92 0.77 -15.74
N ARG A 170 17.50 -0.32 -15.22
CA ARG A 170 16.74 -1.39 -14.53
C ARG A 170 16.64 -1.13 -13.04
N GLY A 171 17.18 -0.01 -12.55
CA GLY A 171 17.10 0.36 -11.14
C GLY A 171 15.68 0.84 -10.81
N HIS A 172 15.13 0.34 -9.72
CA HIS A 172 13.93 0.90 -9.11
C HIS A 172 14.33 1.50 -7.77
N HIS A 173 13.91 2.74 -7.52
CA HIS A 173 14.12 3.36 -6.22
C HIS A 173 12.82 3.37 -5.41
N ILE A 174 12.92 3.00 -4.13
CA ILE A 174 11.81 3.03 -3.19
C ILE A 174 12.07 4.10 -2.13
N PHE A 175 11.22 5.10 -2.05
CA PHE A 175 11.24 6.06 -0.95
C PHE A 175 10.18 5.68 0.10
N PHE A 176 10.60 5.54 1.35
CA PHE A 176 9.72 5.15 2.45
C PHE A 176 9.95 6.05 3.67
N PRO A 177 9.09 7.05 3.91
CA PRO A 177 9.10 7.77 5.16
C PRO A 177 8.46 6.94 6.28
N PHE A 178 9.20 6.81 7.37
CA PHE A 178 8.77 6.12 8.57
C PHE A 178 8.39 7.15 9.65
N ILE A 179 7.11 7.28 9.94
CA ILE A 179 6.57 8.14 11.00
C ILE A 179 6.47 7.35 12.32
N GLY A 180 6.21 6.05 12.22
CA GLY A 180 6.03 5.14 13.33
C GLY A 180 4.60 4.58 13.43
N GLY A 181 4.44 3.54 14.23
CA GLY A 181 3.19 2.80 14.38
C GLY A 181 3.06 1.55 13.51
N ALA A 182 1.95 0.81 13.70
CA ALA A 182 1.76 -0.51 13.11
C ALA A 182 1.75 -0.51 11.58
N ASP A 183 1.11 0.48 10.95
CA ASP A 183 1.04 0.61 9.49
C ASP A 183 2.44 0.74 8.88
N ASP A 184 3.31 1.58 9.47
CA ASP A 184 4.67 1.80 9.01
C ASP A 184 5.59 0.59 9.27
N ARG A 185 5.39 -0.15 10.37
CA ARG A 185 6.13 -1.40 10.63
C ARG A 185 5.83 -2.46 9.56
N VAL A 186 4.57 -2.61 9.17
CA VAL A 186 4.17 -3.51 8.07
C VAL A 186 4.70 -3.00 6.73
N ALA A 187 4.61 -1.70 6.48
CA ALA A 187 5.14 -1.08 5.27
C ALA A 187 6.66 -1.28 5.13
N LEU A 188 7.42 -1.14 6.21
CA LEU A 188 8.86 -1.34 6.22
C LEU A 188 9.22 -2.79 5.86
N ARG A 189 8.51 -3.78 6.39
CA ARG A 189 8.71 -5.18 6.02
C ARG A 189 8.44 -5.40 4.53
N PHE A 190 7.39 -4.77 3.99
CA PHE A 190 7.08 -4.81 2.57
C PHE A 190 8.22 -4.21 1.73
N VAL A 191 8.75 -3.04 2.10
CA VAL A 191 9.90 -2.40 1.43
C VAL A 191 11.15 -3.27 1.49
N LEU A 192 11.49 -3.83 2.66
CA LEU A 192 12.65 -4.71 2.81
C LEU A 192 12.50 -6.00 1.99
N GLN A 193 11.27 -6.53 1.86
CA GLN A 193 10.99 -7.68 1.01
C GLN A 193 11.23 -7.35 -0.47
N LEU A 194 10.85 -6.15 -0.93
CA LEU A 194 11.12 -5.70 -2.30
C LEU A 194 12.62 -5.47 -2.55
N ALA A 195 13.34 -4.91 -1.56
CA ALA A 195 14.78 -4.64 -1.61
C ALA A 195 15.66 -5.91 -1.63
N LYS A 196 15.07 -7.11 -1.41
CA LYS A 196 15.76 -8.38 -1.65
C LYS A 196 16.15 -8.54 -3.13
N ASN A 197 15.43 -7.88 -4.04
CA ASN A 197 15.80 -7.81 -5.45
C ASN A 197 17.02 -6.90 -5.63
N ARG A 198 18.04 -7.36 -6.37
CA ARG A 198 19.30 -6.61 -6.58
C ARG A 198 19.15 -5.31 -7.36
N HIS A 199 18.05 -5.18 -8.09
CA HIS A 199 17.71 -4.01 -8.91
C HIS A 199 16.87 -2.98 -8.16
N VAL A 200 16.53 -3.24 -6.89
CA VAL A 200 15.73 -2.35 -6.06
C VAL A 200 16.61 -1.72 -4.99
N THR A 201 16.60 -0.40 -4.92
CA THR A 201 17.21 0.39 -3.84
C THR A 201 16.12 1.03 -3.00
N ALA A 202 16.36 1.28 -1.73
CA ALA A 202 15.38 1.90 -0.85
C ALA A 202 16.00 2.95 0.06
N THR A 203 15.34 4.09 0.19
CA THR A 203 15.65 5.13 1.18
C THR A 203 14.55 5.13 2.23
N VAL A 204 14.91 4.80 3.47
CA VAL A 204 14.04 4.83 4.64
C VAL A 204 14.30 6.13 5.40
N LEU A 205 13.36 7.07 5.38
CA LEU A 205 13.49 8.34 6.09
C LEU A 205 12.71 8.30 7.40
N GLN A 206 13.40 8.15 8.52
CA GLN A 206 12.80 8.28 9.84
C GLN A 206 12.42 9.74 10.10
N VAL A 207 11.12 9.98 10.28
CA VAL A 207 10.59 11.31 10.54
C VAL A 207 10.80 11.66 12.00
N ILE A 208 11.73 12.58 12.26
CA ILE A 208 11.91 13.17 13.59
C ILE A 208 10.88 14.29 13.77
N HIS A 209 9.92 14.07 14.65
CA HIS A 209 8.94 15.10 14.99
C HIS A 209 9.53 16.03 16.05
N THR A 210 10.31 17.01 15.62
CA THR A 210 10.78 18.10 16.48
C THR A 210 9.65 19.11 16.70
N ALA A 211 8.60 18.71 17.40
CA ALA A 211 7.60 19.65 17.88
C ALA A 211 7.39 19.43 19.38
N ALA A 212 8.06 20.25 20.18
CA ALA A 212 7.42 20.75 21.39
C ALA A 212 6.07 21.35 20.94
N PRO A 213 4.92 20.94 21.49
CA PRO A 213 3.68 21.58 21.13
C PRO A 213 3.80 23.03 21.58
N ASP A 214 3.87 23.96 20.63
CA ASP A 214 3.67 25.38 20.90
C ASP A 214 2.20 25.51 21.33
N VAL A 215 1.99 25.41 22.65
CA VAL A 215 0.70 25.70 23.28
C VAL A 215 0.49 27.19 23.04
N LYS A 216 -0.09 27.54 21.90
CA LYS A 216 -0.58 28.90 21.65
C LYS A 216 -1.56 29.21 22.78
N PRO A 217 -1.22 30.10 23.74
CA PRO A 217 -2.15 30.43 24.79
C PRO A 217 -3.39 31.05 24.13
N PRO A 218 -4.61 30.60 24.47
CA PRO A 218 -5.82 31.25 23.96
C PRO A 218 -5.79 32.73 24.37
N PRO A 219 -6.20 33.66 23.48
CA PRO A 219 -6.13 35.09 23.76
C PRO A 219 -6.89 35.43 25.04
N ALA A 220 -6.26 36.25 25.88
CA ALA A 220 -6.82 36.74 27.12
C ALA A 220 -8.19 37.38 26.86
N ALA A 221 -9.25 36.76 27.37
CA ALA A 221 -10.56 37.40 27.43
C ALA A 221 -10.46 38.58 28.40
N THR A 222 -10.64 39.78 27.85
CA THR A 222 -10.67 41.07 28.51
C THR A 222 -11.61 41.04 29.71
N THR A 223 -11.09 41.39 30.88
CA THR A 223 -11.87 41.72 32.09
C THR A 223 -12.80 42.90 31.80
N GLY A 224 -14.07 42.59 31.57
CA GLY A 224 -15.16 43.57 31.64
C GLY A 224 -15.62 43.72 33.08
N THR A 225 -15.21 44.81 33.72
CA THR A 225 -15.79 45.31 34.97
C THR A 225 -17.24 45.77 34.73
N GLY A 226 -18.17 45.15 35.44
CA GLY A 226 -19.57 45.56 35.53
C GLY A 226 -20.18 44.97 36.79
N SER A 227 -20.17 45.76 37.86
CA SER A 227 -20.88 45.48 39.11
C SER A 227 -22.38 45.55 38.87
N GLU A 228 -23.13 44.50 39.24
CA GLU A 228 -24.36 44.64 40.03
C GLU A 228 -24.87 43.28 40.55
N ALA A 229 -25.46 43.34 41.73
CA ALA A 229 -25.64 42.27 42.68
C ALA A 229 -26.90 41.43 42.44
N PHE A 230 -26.80 40.10 42.57
CA PHE A 230 -27.95 39.24 42.89
C PHE A 230 -27.52 37.96 43.64
N ALA A 231 -28.29 37.59 44.66
CA ALA A 231 -27.98 36.66 45.75
C ALA A 231 -27.64 35.20 45.34
N PRO A 232 -26.93 34.42 46.18
CA PRO A 232 -26.48 33.07 45.82
C PRO A 232 -27.61 32.04 45.96
N ARG A 233 -27.85 31.25 44.89
CA ARG A 233 -28.55 29.97 44.97
C ARG A 233 -27.51 28.84 45.02
N PRO A 234 -27.59 27.90 45.98
CA PRO A 234 -26.70 26.74 46.00
C PRO A 234 -27.26 25.67 45.05
N GLY A 235 -26.57 25.42 43.96
CA GLY A 235 -26.90 24.35 43.03
C GLY A 235 -25.91 24.26 41.87
N MET A 236 -25.43 23.04 41.62
CA MET A 236 -24.57 22.63 40.52
C MET A 236 -23.06 22.82 40.73
N GLY A 237 -22.46 21.83 41.38
CA GLY A 237 -21.03 21.57 41.31
C GLY A 237 -20.59 21.09 39.92
N SER A 238 -19.29 21.29 39.67
CA SER A 238 -18.47 20.59 38.67
C SER A 238 -18.63 20.97 37.18
N ARG A 239 -18.09 22.14 36.80
CA ARG A 239 -17.53 22.37 35.44
C ARG A 239 -16.01 22.65 35.43
N ARG A 240 -15.37 22.73 36.60
CA ARG A 240 -13.90 22.91 36.70
C ARG A 240 -13.11 21.59 36.61
N SER A 241 -13.77 20.45 36.78
CA SER A 241 -13.13 19.13 36.73
C SER A 241 -12.81 18.64 35.31
N SER A 242 -13.45 19.20 34.26
CA SER A 242 -13.29 18.69 32.89
C SER A 242 -12.03 19.19 32.19
N ARG A 243 -11.60 20.43 32.46
CA ARG A 243 -10.41 21.01 31.80
C ARG A 243 -9.11 20.47 32.38
N ALA A 244 -9.01 20.34 33.70
CA ALA A 244 -7.84 19.73 34.34
C ALA A 244 -7.70 18.26 33.96
N SER A 245 -8.83 17.52 33.89
CA SER A 245 -8.84 16.14 33.41
C SER A 245 -8.47 16.04 31.91
N ALA A 246 -8.94 16.96 31.06
CA ALA A 246 -8.59 16.96 29.64
C ALA A 246 -7.11 17.31 29.40
N VAL A 247 -6.54 18.22 30.19
CA VAL A 247 -5.11 18.56 30.13
C VAL A 247 -4.27 17.37 30.61
N ALA A 248 -4.65 16.73 31.72
CA ALA A 248 -3.95 15.54 32.21
C ALA A 248 -4.02 14.35 31.22
N SER A 249 -5.18 14.09 30.61
CA SER A 249 -5.31 13.06 29.57
C SER A 249 -4.54 13.41 28.29
N ALA A 250 -4.43 14.70 27.95
CA ALA A 250 -3.62 15.14 26.82
C ALA A 250 -2.12 14.99 27.12
N GLU A 251 -1.65 15.36 28.32
CA GLU A 251 -0.27 15.17 28.76
C GLU A 251 0.11 13.69 28.81
N GLU A 252 -0.78 12.83 29.30
CA GLU A 252 -0.59 11.38 29.32
C GLU A 252 -0.57 10.78 27.91
N ALA A 253 -1.46 11.24 27.02
CA ALA A 253 -1.45 10.84 25.61
C ALA A 253 -0.17 11.27 24.89
N VAL A 254 0.33 12.49 25.16
CA VAL A 254 1.60 13.00 24.62
C VAL A 254 2.76 12.16 25.11
N ARG A 255 2.84 11.85 26.42
CA ARG A 255 3.88 10.97 26.97
C ARG A 255 3.85 9.59 26.32
N GLY A 256 2.67 8.97 26.20
CA GLY A 256 2.52 7.68 25.53
C GLY A 256 2.81 7.73 24.02
N MET A 257 2.69 8.88 23.36
CA MET A 257 3.15 9.06 21.96
C MET A 257 4.68 9.14 21.88
N VAL A 258 5.33 9.83 22.83
CA VAL A 258 6.79 9.93 22.88
C VAL A 258 7.43 8.55 23.15
N GLU A 259 6.92 7.80 24.12
CA GLU A 259 7.43 6.44 24.42
C GLU A 259 7.28 5.49 23.22
N ARG A 260 6.14 5.54 22.51
CA ARG A 260 5.95 4.75 21.27
C ARG A 260 6.94 5.13 20.19
N ARG A 261 7.22 6.43 20.04
CA ARG A 261 8.23 6.93 19.08
C ARG A 261 9.64 6.48 19.44
N GLU A 262 10.00 6.52 20.72
CA GLU A 262 11.29 5.99 21.19
C GLU A 262 11.41 4.48 20.92
N ALA A 263 10.34 3.72 21.17
CA ALA A 263 10.28 2.30 20.84
C ALA A 263 10.40 2.04 19.32
N ASP A 264 9.74 2.85 18.50
CA ASP A 264 9.83 2.77 17.04
C ASP A 264 11.24 3.15 16.51
N ALA A 265 11.89 4.16 17.11
CA ALA A 265 13.26 4.53 16.81
C ALA A 265 14.26 3.43 17.22
N ALA A 266 14.07 2.84 18.40
CA ALA A 266 14.88 1.70 18.86
C ALA A 266 14.68 0.49 17.94
N PHE A 267 13.46 0.24 17.49
CA PHE A 267 13.15 -0.82 16.52
C PHE A 267 13.87 -0.58 15.18
N LEU A 268 13.82 0.63 14.63
CA LEU A 268 14.54 0.96 13.40
C LEU A 268 16.05 0.81 13.55
N CYS A 269 16.63 1.28 14.64
CA CYS A 269 18.06 1.11 14.93
C CYS A 269 18.43 -0.37 15.00
N ALA A 270 17.67 -1.18 15.74
CA ALA A 270 17.89 -2.62 15.82
C ALA A 270 17.73 -3.31 14.46
N LEU A 271 16.80 -2.86 13.63
CA LEU A 271 16.59 -3.41 12.30
C LEU A 271 17.73 -3.06 11.35
N ARG A 272 18.20 -1.81 11.34
CA ARG A 272 19.38 -1.36 10.58
C ARG A 272 20.60 -2.21 10.92
N ASP A 273 20.83 -2.46 12.19
CA ASP A 273 22.00 -3.19 12.67
C ASP A 273 21.90 -4.71 12.40
N SER A 274 20.68 -5.24 12.20
CA SER A 274 20.40 -6.65 11.89
C SER A 274 20.18 -6.93 10.41
N LEU A 275 20.39 -5.96 9.51
CA LEU A 275 20.24 -6.17 8.08
C LEU A 275 21.28 -7.17 7.55
N PRO A 276 20.88 -8.16 6.73
CA PRO A 276 21.80 -9.06 6.05
C PRO A 276 22.83 -8.30 5.20
N ALA A 277 24.05 -8.83 5.11
CA ALA A 277 25.21 -8.20 4.44
C ALA A 277 25.02 -7.87 2.94
N GLY A 278 23.90 -8.25 2.33
CA GLY A 278 23.53 -7.84 0.96
C GLY A 278 22.52 -6.69 0.90
N LEU A 279 21.75 -6.41 1.96
CA LEU A 279 20.70 -5.38 1.96
C LEU A 279 21.21 -4.01 2.41
N GLY A 280 22.20 -3.96 3.31
CA GLY A 280 22.71 -2.70 3.88
C GLY A 280 23.30 -1.73 2.84
N GLU A 281 23.87 -2.23 1.74
CA GLU A 281 24.37 -1.36 0.65
C GLU A 281 23.26 -0.77 -0.22
N ARG A 282 22.04 -1.33 -0.15
CA ARG A 282 20.90 -0.91 -0.99
C ARG A 282 19.82 -0.17 -0.21
N VAL A 283 19.81 -0.29 1.12
CA VAL A 283 18.84 0.34 2.00
C VAL A 283 19.55 1.40 2.83
N VAL A 284 19.24 2.67 2.57
CA VAL A 284 19.79 3.81 3.30
C VAL A 284 18.78 4.26 4.34
N PHE A 285 19.22 4.45 5.59
CA PHE A 285 18.40 5.04 6.65
C PHE A 285 18.84 6.47 6.88
N LEU A 286 17.90 7.40 6.76
CA LEU A 286 18.09 8.82 6.98
C LEU A 286 17.13 9.30 8.07
N GLU A 287 17.46 10.40 8.73
CA GLU A 287 16.55 11.11 9.61
C GLU A 287 16.15 12.44 8.95
N GLY A 288 14.89 12.85 9.09
CA GLY A 288 14.41 14.09 8.46
C GLY A 288 13.16 14.66 9.13
N GLU A 289 12.87 15.93 8.82
CA GLU A 289 11.68 16.62 9.32
C GLU A 289 10.41 16.16 8.59
N GLY A 290 9.28 16.15 9.31
CA GLY A 290 7.98 15.79 8.74
C GLY A 290 7.30 16.93 7.98
N GLY A 291 6.12 16.64 7.41
CA GLY A 291 5.30 17.65 6.73
C GLY A 291 5.80 17.99 5.34
N GLN A 292 5.87 19.28 4.99
CA GLN A 292 6.23 19.72 3.64
C GLN A 292 7.66 19.37 3.25
N ALA A 293 8.62 19.46 4.19
CA ALA A 293 10.02 19.10 3.95
C ALA A 293 10.19 17.64 3.51
N LEU A 294 9.37 16.75 4.09
CA LEU A 294 9.31 15.35 3.71
C LEU A 294 8.79 15.17 2.27
N VAL A 295 7.74 15.90 1.90
CA VAL A 295 7.19 15.87 0.53
C VAL A 295 8.19 16.40 -0.48
N ASP A 296 8.94 17.46 -0.14
CA ASP A 296 9.98 18.02 -1.01
C ASP A 296 11.17 17.04 -1.17
N THR A 297 11.54 16.34 -0.10
CA THR A 297 12.55 15.26 -0.16
C THR A 297 12.07 14.12 -1.05
N ALA A 298 10.81 13.71 -0.92
CA ALA A 298 10.22 12.66 -1.76
C ALA A 298 10.24 13.04 -3.26
N LYS A 299 10.02 14.32 -3.59
CA LYS A 299 10.12 14.82 -4.98
C LYS A 299 11.55 14.81 -5.52
N GLY A 300 12.54 15.00 -4.66
CA GLY A 300 13.95 14.95 -5.04
C GLY A 300 14.44 13.52 -5.29
N GLU A 301 13.98 12.58 -4.47
CA GLU A 301 14.40 11.16 -4.51
C GLU A 301 13.63 10.34 -5.56
N VAL A 302 12.38 10.71 -5.87
CA VAL A 302 11.48 9.91 -6.69
C VAL A 302 11.01 10.70 -7.91
N GLY A 303 11.18 10.11 -9.10
CA GLY A 303 10.79 10.75 -10.36
C GLY A 303 11.05 9.92 -11.62
N GLY A 304 11.74 8.80 -11.47
CA GLY A 304 12.01 7.83 -12.52
C GLY A 304 10.83 6.90 -12.82
N ALA A 305 10.94 6.21 -13.95
CA ALA A 305 9.95 5.22 -14.34
C ALA A 305 10.17 3.93 -13.55
N GLY A 306 9.14 3.51 -12.81
CA GLY A 306 9.21 2.35 -11.91
C GLY A 306 9.68 2.67 -10.48
N ASP A 307 9.85 3.94 -10.12
CA ASP A 307 10.08 4.31 -8.73
C ASP A 307 8.77 4.22 -7.92
N LEU A 308 8.93 3.94 -6.62
CA LEU A 308 7.85 3.68 -5.70
C LEU A 308 7.98 4.53 -4.44
N VAL A 309 6.91 5.19 -4.04
CA VAL A 309 6.78 5.74 -2.70
C VAL A 309 5.91 4.80 -1.89
N VAL A 310 6.38 4.33 -0.75
CA VAL A 310 5.58 3.54 0.19
C VAL A 310 5.29 4.40 1.41
N VAL A 311 4.07 4.38 1.92
CA VAL A 311 3.68 5.08 3.15
C VAL A 311 2.73 4.21 3.97
N GLY A 312 2.82 4.26 5.29
CA GLY A 312 1.72 3.80 6.13
C GLY A 312 0.52 4.74 6.02
N ARG A 313 -0.69 4.20 6.15
CA ARG A 313 -1.93 4.99 6.15
C ARG A 313 -1.92 6.00 7.31
N GLY A 314 -1.52 5.57 8.51
CA GLY A 314 -1.49 6.44 9.68
C GLY A 314 -2.88 6.98 10.06
N ILE A 315 -2.91 7.92 11.01
CA ILE A 315 -4.15 8.49 11.54
C ILE A 315 -4.27 9.95 11.09
N GLY A 316 -5.39 10.26 10.43
CA GLY A 316 -5.79 11.63 10.15
C GLY A 316 -5.17 12.21 8.88
N GLY A 317 -6.00 12.92 8.14
CA GLY A 317 -5.64 13.68 6.95
C GLY A 317 -6.75 14.66 6.64
N VAL A 318 -6.39 15.81 6.08
CA VAL A 318 -7.36 16.82 5.64
C VAL A 318 -7.87 16.44 4.25
N GLY A 319 -9.14 16.73 3.97
CA GLY A 319 -9.76 16.38 2.68
C GLY A 319 -10.24 14.92 2.58
N GLU A 320 -10.93 14.60 1.49
CA GLU A 320 -11.50 13.25 1.28
C GLU A 320 -10.41 12.19 1.16
N VAL A 321 -9.36 12.47 0.38
CA VAL A 321 -8.23 11.56 0.15
C VAL A 321 -7.45 11.32 1.44
N GLY A 322 -7.17 12.37 2.21
CA GLY A 322 -6.47 12.24 3.49
C GLY A 322 -7.23 11.42 4.53
N ARG A 323 -8.57 11.46 4.53
CA ARG A 323 -9.39 10.60 5.41
C ARG A 323 -9.34 9.13 5.01
N VAL A 324 -9.26 8.84 3.72
CA VAL A 324 -9.26 7.46 3.20
C VAL A 324 -7.86 6.86 3.28
N LEU A 325 -6.86 7.55 2.75
CA LEU A 325 -5.50 7.04 2.56
C LEU A 325 -4.49 7.52 3.61
N GLY A 326 -4.85 8.51 4.44
CA GLY A 326 -3.94 9.12 5.41
C GLY A 326 -3.45 10.49 4.99
N GLY A 327 -3.07 11.32 5.96
CA GLY A 327 -2.58 12.69 5.74
C GLY A 327 -1.37 12.72 4.82
N LEU A 328 -0.35 11.92 5.11
CA LEU A 328 0.87 11.91 4.30
C LEU A 328 0.64 11.47 2.85
N ALA A 329 -0.16 10.41 2.66
CA ALA A 329 -0.53 9.96 1.32
C ALA A 329 -1.30 11.04 0.55
N GLY A 330 -2.22 11.74 1.24
CA GLY A 330 -2.95 12.89 0.70
C GLY A 330 -2.01 14.01 0.26
N ASP A 331 -1.09 14.42 1.13
CA ASP A 331 -0.12 15.50 0.86
C ASP A 331 0.78 15.14 -0.34
N MET A 332 1.22 13.88 -0.45
CA MET A 332 2.02 13.40 -1.59
C MET A 332 1.25 13.29 -2.90
N MET A 333 -0.06 13.05 -2.84
CA MET A 333 -0.94 13.08 -4.01
C MET A 333 -1.20 14.52 -4.47
N GLU A 334 -1.51 15.43 -3.55
CA GLU A 334 -1.75 16.84 -3.84
C GLU A 334 -0.49 17.52 -4.38
N ALA A 335 0.67 17.19 -3.81
CA ALA A 335 1.94 17.71 -4.27
C ALA A 335 2.44 17.08 -5.58
N ALA A 336 1.75 16.08 -6.14
CA ALA A 336 2.10 15.37 -7.37
C ALA A 336 3.53 14.82 -7.36
N VAL A 337 3.92 14.13 -6.27
CA VAL A 337 5.23 13.46 -6.18
C VAL A 337 5.43 12.49 -7.35
N GLY A 338 6.65 12.37 -7.87
CA GLY A 338 6.97 11.41 -8.92
C GLY A 338 6.75 9.95 -8.48
N GLY A 339 6.71 9.02 -9.44
CA GLY A 339 6.59 7.59 -9.15
C GLY A 339 5.19 7.12 -8.73
N SER A 340 5.06 5.83 -8.49
CA SER A 340 3.81 5.22 -8.03
C SER A 340 3.74 5.22 -6.50
N LEU A 341 2.54 5.34 -5.92
CA LEU A 341 2.37 5.45 -4.45
C LEU A 341 1.68 4.19 -3.92
N VAL A 342 2.23 3.58 -2.86
CA VAL A 342 1.63 2.46 -2.14
C VAL A 342 1.32 2.88 -0.71
N VAL A 343 0.04 2.81 -0.36
CA VAL A 343 -0.45 3.11 0.99
C VAL A 343 -0.72 1.80 1.72
N VAL A 344 -0.03 1.55 2.82
CA VAL A 344 -0.12 0.30 3.58
C VAL A 344 -0.90 0.51 4.87
N LYS A 345 -1.79 -0.42 5.18
CA LYS A 345 -2.51 -0.51 6.44
C LYS A 345 -2.27 -1.87 7.08
N ALA A 346 -1.87 -1.85 8.35
CA ALA A 346 -1.79 -3.03 9.18
C ALA A 346 -3.19 -3.56 9.52
N GLY A 347 -3.33 -4.88 9.42
CA GLY A 347 -4.56 -5.61 9.72
C GLY A 347 -4.28 -7.07 10.06
N GLY A 348 -5.14 -7.68 10.87
CA GLY A 348 -4.98 -9.08 11.32
C GLY A 348 -3.63 -9.31 11.99
N ARG A 349 -2.83 -10.26 11.45
CA ARG A 349 -1.50 -10.64 11.96
C ARG A 349 -0.47 -9.50 11.97
N GLY A 350 -0.73 -8.40 11.26
CA GLY A 350 0.15 -7.21 11.29
C GLY A 350 0.05 -6.38 12.57
N LEU A 351 -0.95 -6.62 13.43
CA LEU A 351 -1.18 -5.87 14.67
C LEU A 351 -0.43 -6.43 15.88
N GLU A 352 0.11 -7.65 15.79
CA GLU A 352 0.83 -8.32 16.88
C GLU A 352 2.34 -7.96 16.93
N MET A 353 2.78 -7.01 16.09
CA MET A 353 4.19 -6.64 15.90
C MET A 353 4.53 -5.22 16.34
#